data_AF-A0A8C2N1L0-F1
#
_entry.id   AF-A0A8C2N1L0-F1
#
_cell.length_a   1.000
_cell.length_b   1.000
_cell.length_c   1.000
_cell.angle_alpha   90.00
_cell.angle_beta   90.00
_cell.angle_gamma   90.00
#
_symmetry.space_group_name_H-M   'P 1'
#
loop_
_entity.id
_entity.type
_entity.pdbx_description
1 polymer ?
#
loop_
_entity_poly.entity_id
_entity_poly.type
_entity_poly.pdbx_seq_one_letter_code
_entity_poly.pdbx_strand_id
1 'polypeptide(L)'
;MLLSPKFSLSTIHVRLTAKGLLRNLRLPSGLRKSTVIFHTVEKGRQKNPRSLCIQTQTAPDVLSSERALELAQCKTKCENQSRVILHLKQLLSSGNTKSEALTVVIQHLLSEREEALKQHKNLSQELVNLRGELVDASSTCEKLEKARNDLQTAYEGFIQKLNQQHQTDRTELENQLKEFYMVEYKKLRDIYSEEAEKYKTQLQEQLDNLNAAHETTKLEIEASHSEKVELLKKTYETSLSEIKKSHEKEKKLLENLLNEKQESLEKQVNNLKSENDALNEKLKSEEQKRISREKANSKNPQVMYLEQELESLKAVLEIKNEKLHQQDMKLMTMERLVDKNTALVDKLKRFQQENEELKARMDKHMTISRQLSIEQAALQESLEKESTVNKRLSMENEELLWKLHNGDLCSLTRSPTSSAIPFQSPRNSGSFSSPSISPR
;
A
#
# COMPACT_ATOMS: atom_id res chain seq x y z
N MET A 1 1.05 4.03 15.63
CA MET A 1 0.77 3.59 17.01
C MET A 1 1.62 2.37 17.30
N LEU A 2 2.28 2.30 18.45
CA LEU A 2 2.94 1.08 18.94
C LEU A 2 2.38 0.76 20.32
N LEU A 3 2.06 -0.52 20.56
CA LEU A 3 1.35 -0.97 21.75
C LEU A 3 2.29 -1.29 22.91
N SER A 4 1.72 -1.28 24.11
CA SER A 4 2.40 -1.38 25.39
C SER A 4 2.97 -2.77 25.69
N PRO A 5 3.80 -2.85 26.74
CA PRO A 5 3.49 -3.79 27.80
C PRO A 5 3.31 -3.10 29.15
N LYS A 6 2.30 -3.52 29.92
CA LYS A 6 2.18 -3.23 31.36
C LYS A 6 1.68 -4.47 32.09
N PHE A 7 2.50 -5.03 32.95
CA PHE A 7 2.04 -5.94 34.00
C PHE A 7 1.50 -5.13 35.18
N SER A 8 0.32 -5.49 35.69
CA SER A 8 0.17 -5.79 37.12
C SER A 8 -1.17 -6.50 37.38
N LEU A 9 -1.23 -7.27 38.46
CA LEU A 9 -2.39 -8.03 38.92
C LEU A 9 -3.21 -7.19 39.90
N SER A 10 -4.53 -7.10 39.71
CA SER A 10 -5.48 -6.94 40.82
C SER A 10 -6.94 -7.06 40.33
N THR A 11 -7.54 -8.22 40.52
CA THR A 11 -9.01 -8.39 40.43
C THR A 11 -9.48 -9.20 41.62
N ILE A 12 -9.86 -8.48 42.67
CA ILE A 12 -10.45 -9.06 43.87
C ILE A 12 -11.84 -9.58 43.51
N HIS A 13 -12.10 -10.87 43.75
CA HIS A 13 -13.45 -11.41 43.84
C HIS A 13 -13.55 -12.36 45.03
N VAL A 14 -14.70 -12.29 45.72
CA VAL A 14 -14.87 -12.81 47.08
C VAL A 14 -15.52 -14.19 47.06
N ARG A 15 -15.07 -15.11 47.92
CA ARG A 15 -15.97 -16.12 48.47
C ARG A 15 -15.66 -16.47 49.92
N LEU A 16 -16.66 -16.33 50.78
CA LEU A 16 -16.63 -16.68 52.19
C LEU A 16 -16.59 -18.21 52.36
N THR A 17 -15.77 -18.71 53.28
CA THR A 17 -15.88 -20.08 53.80
C THR A 17 -15.81 -20.09 55.32
N ALA A 18 -16.97 -19.99 55.97
CA ALA A 18 -17.10 -20.25 57.40
C ALA A 18 -16.98 -21.76 57.68
N LYS A 19 -15.81 -22.20 58.15
CA LYS A 19 -15.58 -23.56 58.66
C LYS A 19 -14.87 -23.49 60.02
N GLY A 20 -15.64 -23.21 61.06
CA GLY A 20 -15.14 -22.94 62.42
C GLY A 20 -15.96 -23.61 63.54
N LEU A 21 -16.53 -24.79 63.28
CA LEU A 21 -17.28 -25.55 64.30
C LEU A 21 -16.91 -27.05 64.30
N LEU A 22 -16.56 -27.53 65.50
CA LEU A 22 -16.75 -28.90 66.01
C LEU A 22 -16.10 -30.07 65.26
N ARG A 23 -14.79 -30.24 65.48
CA ARG A 23 -14.13 -31.54 65.72
C ARG A 23 -13.18 -31.35 66.91
N ASN A 24 -12.97 -32.28 67.86
CA ASN A 24 -13.25 -33.71 67.88
C ASN A 24 -13.76 -34.15 69.28
N LEU A 25 -14.70 -35.09 69.35
CA LEU A 25 -14.85 -36.00 70.49
C LEU A 25 -14.08 -37.28 70.16
N ARG A 26 -13.17 -37.72 71.04
CA ARG A 26 -12.36 -38.95 70.83
C ARG A 26 -12.30 -39.81 72.09
N LEU A 27 -13.05 -40.90 72.05
CA LEU A 27 -13.09 -42.00 73.02
C LEU A 27 -13.42 -43.30 72.27
N PRO A 28 -13.16 -44.51 72.80
CA PRO A 28 -12.32 -44.84 73.95
C PRO A 28 -11.26 -45.94 73.65
N SER A 29 -10.26 -46.10 74.52
CA SER A 29 -9.70 -47.43 74.85
C SER A 29 -8.94 -47.36 76.18
N GLY A 30 -9.11 -48.34 77.07
CA GLY A 30 -8.54 -48.29 78.42
C GLY A 30 -9.11 -49.34 79.37
N LEU A 31 -8.90 -50.62 79.08
CA LEU A 31 -9.35 -51.70 79.96
C LEU A 31 -8.56 -51.70 81.28
N ARG A 32 -9.28 -51.81 82.40
CA ARG A 32 -8.92 -52.82 83.43
C ARG A 32 -10.09 -53.77 83.63
N LYS A 33 -9.76 -55.03 83.90
CA LYS A 33 -10.71 -56.14 84.01
C LYS A 33 -11.10 -56.33 85.47
N SER A 34 -12.37 -56.58 85.73
CA SER A 34 -12.77 -57.67 86.62
C SER A 34 -14.14 -58.19 86.18
N THR A 35 -14.29 -59.50 86.16
CA THR A 35 -15.46 -60.22 85.70
C THR A 35 -15.63 -61.43 86.61
N VAL A 36 -16.87 -61.87 86.87
CA VAL A 36 -17.36 -63.28 86.81
C VAL A 36 -18.48 -63.54 87.83
N ILE A 37 -19.69 -63.82 87.28
CA ILE A 37 -20.73 -64.80 87.69
C ILE A 37 -21.40 -64.72 89.09
N PHE A 38 -22.74 -64.88 89.07
CA PHE A 38 -23.60 -65.30 90.18
C PHE A 38 -23.82 -66.84 90.15
N HIS A 39 -23.85 -67.53 91.30
CA HIS A 39 -24.31 -68.93 91.37
C HIS A 39 -25.03 -69.29 92.69
N THR A 40 -25.67 -70.45 92.67
CA THR A 40 -26.81 -70.87 93.51
C THR A 40 -26.87 -72.42 93.54
N VAL A 41 -27.36 -73.13 94.57
CA VAL A 41 -27.78 -72.75 95.94
C VAL A 41 -27.81 -74.01 96.86
N GLU A 42 -28.08 -73.80 98.16
CA GLU A 42 -28.58 -74.77 99.17
C GLU A 42 -27.63 -75.68 100.01
N LYS A 43 -28.03 -75.80 101.30
CA LYS A 43 -27.96 -76.90 102.28
C LYS A 43 -26.63 -77.61 102.64
N GLY A 44 -26.35 -77.60 103.96
CA GLY A 44 -26.18 -78.89 104.67
C GLY A 44 -25.43 -78.92 106.01
N ARG A 45 -26.17 -79.14 107.12
CA ARG A 45 -25.72 -79.70 108.44
C ARG A 45 -24.68 -78.89 109.26
N GLN A 46 -24.43 -79.18 110.55
CA GLN A 46 -25.25 -79.51 111.75
C GLN A 46 -24.27 -79.80 112.91
N LYS A 47 -24.56 -79.38 114.16
CA LYS A 47 -24.17 -80.12 115.40
C LYS A 47 -24.91 -79.59 116.65
N ASN A 48 -24.97 -80.45 117.67
CA ASN A 48 -25.65 -80.32 118.97
C ASN A 48 -24.54 -80.36 120.09
N PRO A 49 -24.76 -80.47 121.45
CA PRO A 49 -25.95 -80.96 122.19
C PRO A 49 -26.33 -80.30 123.58
N ARG A 50 -27.58 -80.52 124.06
CA ARG A 50 -28.08 -80.78 125.46
C ARG A 50 -27.74 -79.77 126.60
N SER A 51 -28.41 -79.60 127.77
CA SER A 51 -29.50 -80.23 128.61
C SER A 51 -29.84 -79.22 129.77
N LEU A 52 -30.86 -79.23 130.66
CA LEU A 52 -32.12 -79.96 131.06
C LEU A 52 -32.99 -78.93 131.90
N CYS A 53 -34.31 -79.07 132.17
CA CYS A 53 -35.03 -79.74 133.30
C CYS A 53 -34.44 -79.54 134.73
N ILE A 54 -35.18 -79.36 135.85
CA ILE A 54 -36.64 -79.54 136.18
C ILE A 54 -37.28 -78.19 136.66
N GLN A 55 -38.12 -77.91 137.70
CA GLN A 55 -38.78 -78.60 138.86
C GLN A 55 -40.12 -77.87 139.26
N THR A 56 -40.74 -78.10 140.44
CA THR A 56 -42.06 -77.55 140.91
C THR A 56 -42.20 -77.61 142.46
N GLN A 57 -43.28 -77.03 143.05
CA GLN A 57 -43.92 -77.27 144.41
C GLN A 57 -43.59 -76.33 145.60
N THR A 58 -44.41 -76.15 146.69
CA THR A 58 -45.87 -75.81 146.87
C THR A 58 -46.20 -75.35 148.32
N ALA A 59 -47.33 -74.62 148.54
CA ALA A 59 -48.23 -74.65 149.74
C ALA A 59 -47.72 -74.03 151.09
N PRO A 60 -48.55 -73.86 152.17
CA PRO A 60 -49.98 -74.19 152.37
C PRO A 60 -50.90 -73.11 153.04
N ASP A 61 -52.22 -73.39 153.06
CA ASP A 61 -53.27 -73.05 154.07
C ASP A 61 -53.60 -71.57 154.48
N VAL A 62 -54.82 -71.21 154.96
CA VAL A 62 -56.05 -71.97 155.30
C VAL A 62 -57.33 -71.11 155.06
N LEU A 63 -58.44 -71.70 154.58
CA LEU A 63 -59.87 -71.23 154.60
C LEU A 63 -60.23 -69.80 154.07
N SER A 64 -61.42 -69.48 153.55
CA SER A 64 -62.59 -70.26 153.08
C SER A 64 -63.53 -69.37 152.23
N SER A 65 -64.19 -69.97 151.21
CA SER A 65 -65.46 -69.53 150.57
C SER A 65 -65.63 -68.07 150.11
N GLU A 66 -65.60 -67.83 148.79
CA GLU A 66 -66.82 -67.51 148.02
C GLU A 66 -66.64 -67.69 146.50
N ARG A 67 -67.72 -67.86 145.74
CA ARG A 67 -67.72 -68.11 144.28
C ARG A 67 -68.58 -67.08 143.54
N ALA A 68 -68.03 -66.37 142.55
CA ALA A 68 -68.80 -65.80 141.43
C ALA A 68 -67.97 -65.23 140.26
N LEU A 69 -66.93 -64.44 140.53
CA LEU A 69 -66.51 -63.36 139.61
C LEU A 69 -65.37 -63.67 138.61
N GLU A 70 -64.46 -64.61 138.89
CA GLU A 70 -63.22 -64.73 138.12
C GLU A 70 -63.38 -65.35 136.71
N LEU A 71 -64.41 -66.18 136.51
CA LEU A 71 -64.66 -66.90 135.25
C LEU A 71 -64.90 -65.96 134.05
N ALA A 72 -65.34 -64.72 134.28
CA ALA A 72 -65.55 -63.71 133.24
C ALA A 72 -64.23 -63.11 132.70
N GLN A 73 -63.19 -62.99 133.52
CA GLN A 73 -61.92 -62.36 133.12
C GLN A 73 -61.04 -63.28 132.25
N CYS A 74 -61.14 -64.60 132.42
CA CYS A 74 -60.34 -65.53 131.64
C CYS A 74 -60.86 -65.67 130.20
N LYS A 75 -62.20 -65.71 130.03
CA LYS A 75 -62.86 -65.81 128.72
C LYS A 75 -62.55 -64.61 127.82
N THR A 76 -62.65 -63.40 128.36
CA THR A 76 -62.37 -62.15 127.63
C THR A 76 -60.91 -62.01 127.18
N LYS A 77 -59.93 -62.53 127.94
CA LYS A 77 -58.53 -62.60 127.50
C LYS A 77 -58.36 -63.53 126.28
N CYS A 78 -58.97 -64.71 126.30
CA CYS A 78 -58.88 -65.69 125.21
C CYS A 78 -59.57 -65.19 123.92
N GLU A 79 -60.72 -64.52 124.05
CA GLU A 79 -61.41 -63.87 122.93
C GLU A 79 -60.58 -62.72 122.33
N ASN A 80 -59.93 -61.89 123.17
CA ASN A 80 -59.04 -60.83 122.69
C ASN A 80 -57.78 -61.38 121.98
N GLN A 81 -57.14 -62.42 122.52
CA GLN A 81 -56.03 -63.09 121.83
C GLN A 81 -56.47 -63.69 120.49
N SER A 82 -57.67 -64.27 120.44
CA SER A 82 -58.25 -64.80 119.19
C SER A 82 -58.50 -63.71 118.15
N ARG A 83 -59.02 -62.53 118.55
CA ARG A 83 -59.15 -61.35 117.67
C ARG A 83 -57.80 -60.86 117.16
N VAL A 84 -56.77 -60.80 118.02
CA VAL A 84 -55.41 -60.39 117.63
C VAL A 84 -54.81 -61.38 116.63
N ILE A 85 -54.94 -62.69 116.84
CA ILE A 85 -54.47 -63.72 115.89
C ILE A 85 -55.20 -63.61 114.55
N LEU A 86 -56.51 -63.35 114.55
CA LEU A 86 -57.30 -63.19 113.32
C LEU A 86 -56.87 -61.91 112.56
N HIS A 87 -56.71 -60.78 113.27
CA HIS A 87 -56.18 -59.54 112.71
C HIS A 87 -54.74 -59.69 112.18
N LEU A 88 -53.88 -60.45 112.85
CA LEU A 88 -52.53 -60.76 112.39
C LEU A 88 -52.54 -61.65 111.14
N LYS A 89 -53.42 -62.65 111.06
CA LYS A 89 -53.63 -63.42 109.82
C LYS A 89 -54.13 -62.54 108.67
N GLN A 90 -55.04 -61.61 108.96
CA GLN A 90 -55.59 -60.68 107.96
C GLN A 90 -54.53 -59.68 107.47
N LEU A 91 -53.67 -59.17 108.37
CA LEU A 91 -52.48 -58.39 108.03
C LEU A 91 -51.48 -59.20 107.21
N LEU A 92 -51.20 -60.45 107.58
CA LEU A 92 -50.26 -61.33 106.87
C LEU A 92 -50.75 -61.65 105.45
N SER A 93 -52.05 -61.98 105.29
CA SER A 93 -52.65 -62.19 103.97
C SER A 93 -52.65 -60.92 103.12
N SER A 94 -52.91 -59.74 103.70
CA SER A 94 -52.78 -58.45 103.01
C SER A 94 -51.32 -58.13 102.65
N GLY A 95 -50.36 -58.53 103.49
CA GLY A 95 -48.93 -58.39 103.22
C GLY A 95 -48.49 -59.28 102.05
N ASN A 96 -48.93 -60.55 102.04
CA ASN A 96 -48.64 -61.48 100.96
C ASN A 96 -49.22 -60.99 99.63
N THR A 97 -50.50 -60.61 99.57
CA THR A 97 -51.10 -60.10 98.32
C THR A 97 -50.44 -58.81 97.82
N LYS A 98 -49.96 -57.94 98.72
CA LYS A 98 -49.13 -56.77 98.35
C LYS A 98 -47.75 -57.18 97.86
N SER A 99 -47.14 -58.21 98.44
CA SER A 99 -45.84 -58.74 98.01
C SER A 99 -45.92 -59.45 96.66
N GLU A 100 -47.01 -60.18 96.39
CA GLU A 100 -47.35 -60.79 95.11
C GLU A 100 -47.58 -59.71 94.04
N ALA A 101 -48.38 -58.68 94.33
CA ALA A 101 -48.59 -57.55 93.43
C ALA A 101 -47.28 -56.79 93.13
N LEU A 102 -46.45 -56.53 94.14
CA LEU A 102 -45.11 -55.97 93.96
C LEU A 102 -44.21 -56.87 93.09
N THR A 103 -44.29 -58.19 93.27
CA THR A 103 -43.51 -59.15 92.46
C THR A 103 -43.94 -59.12 90.99
N VAL A 104 -45.26 -59.04 90.72
CA VAL A 104 -45.78 -58.89 89.34
C VAL A 104 -45.33 -57.55 88.72
N VAL A 105 -45.41 -56.44 89.46
CA VAL A 105 -44.93 -55.13 88.99
C VAL A 105 -43.42 -55.13 88.73
N ILE A 106 -42.62 -55.72 89.63
CA ILE A 106 -41.17 -55.85 89.45
C ILE A 106 -40.85 -56.74 88.24
N GLN A 107 -41.55 -57.86 88.05
CA GLN A 107 -41.34 -58.74 86.90
C GLN A 107 -41.73 -58.05 85.58
N HIS A 108 -42.81 -57.27 85.57
CA HIS A 108 -43.22 -56.46 84.42
C HIS A 108 -42.15 -55.41 84.07
N LEU A 109 -41.72 -54.60 85.03
CA LEU A 109 -40.69 -53.57 84.86
C LEU A 109 -39.33 -54.16 84.44
N LEU A 110 -38.97 -55.36 84.92
CA LEU A 110 -37.77 -56.08 84.48
C LEU A 110 -37.90 -56.57 83.03
N SER A 111 -39.09 -57.02 82.63
CA SER A 111 -39.36 -57.49 81.26
C SER A 111 -39.35 -56.31 80.27
N GLU A 112 -40.02 -55.20 80.59
CA GLU A 112 -39.96 -53.95 79.82
C GLU A 112 -38.53 -53.43 79.68
N ARG A 113 -37.74 -53.50 80.76
CA ARG A 113 -36.32 -53.10 80.74
C ARG A 113 -35.48 -54.03 79.86
N GLU A 114 -35.75 -55.33 79.85
CA GLU A 114 -35.04 -56.26 78.97
C GLU A 114 -35.42 -56.05 77.50
N GLU A 115 -36.70 -55.82 77.20
CA GLU A 115 -37.17 -55.45 75.85
C GLU A 115 -36.58 -54.11 75.38
N ALA A 116 -36.57 -53.08 76.22
CA ALA A 116 -35.92 -51.80 75.91
C ALA A 116 -34.40 -51.94 75.70
N LEU A 117 -33.72 -52.79 76.49
CA LEU A 117 -32.30 -53.11 76.26
C LEU A 117 -32.07 -53.90 74.97
N LYS A 118 -33.01 -54.76 74.56
CA LYS A 118 -32.97 -55.50 73.30
C LYS A 118 -33.19 -54.55 72.10
N GLN A 119 -34.18 -53.66 72.19
CA GLN A 119 -34.39 -52.59 71.20
C GLN A 119 -33.17 -51.68 71.08
N HIS A 120 -32.60 -51.21 72.20
CA HIS A 120 -31.38 -50.40 72.19
C HIS A 120 -30.19 -51.14 71.57
N LYS A 121 -30.03 -52.45 71.85
CA LYS A 121 -28.98 -53.27 71.19
C LYS A 121 -29.18 -53.31 69.68
N ASN A 122 -30.39 -53.62 69.21
CA ASN A 122 -30.71 -53.65 67.77
C ASN A 122 -30.43 -52.30 67.09
N LEU A 123 -30.99 -51.21 67.63
CA LEU A 123 -30.77 -49.85 67.14
C LEU A 123 -29.28 -49.45 67.15
N SER A 124 -28.51 -49.89 68.16
CA SER A 124 -27.07 -49.63 68.21
C SER A 124 -26.29 -50.41 67.14
N GLN A 125 -26.74 -51.61 66.76
CA GLN A 125 -26.16 -52.38 65.67
C GLN A 125 -26.56 -51.80 64.31
N GLU A 126 -27.81 -51.39 64.13
CA GLU A 126 -28.29 -50.66 62.94
C GLU A 126 -27.49 -49.36 62.74
N LEU A 127 -27.25 -48.58 63.79
CA LEU A 127 -26.39 -47.39 63.73
C LEU A 127 -24.92 -47.70 63.40
N VAL A 128 -24.42 -48.91 63.67
CA VAL A 128 -23.08 -49.35 63.26
C VAL A 128 -23.09 -49.78 61.79
N ASN A 129 -24.10 -50.53 61.35
CA ASN A 129 -24.27 -50.96 59.97
C ASN A 129 -24.41 -49.75 59.02
N LEU A 130 -25.33 -48.82 59.32
CA LEU A 130 -25.53 -47.59 58.57
C LEU A 130 -24.29 -46.69 58.52
N ARG A 131 -23.40 -46.75 59.53
CA ARG A 131 -22.11 -46.06 59.50
C ARG A 131 -21.08 -46.76 58.60
N GLY A 132 -21.11 -48.09 58.52
CA GLY A 132 -20.34 -48.86 57.54
C GLY A 132 -20.79 -48.53 56.12
N GLU A 133 -22.09 -48.67 55.85
CA GLU A 133 -22.72 -48.35 54.57
C GLU A 133 -22.43 -46.91 54.12
N LEU A 134 -22.47 -45.93 55.04
CA LEU A 134 -22.12 -44.54 54.75
C LEU A 134 -20.63 -44.36 54.39
N VAL A 135 -19.71 -45.10 55.02
CA VAL A 135 -18.28 -45.06 54.70
C VAL A 135 -18.00 -45.73 53.36
N ASP A 136 -18.62 -46.89 53.10
CA ASP A 136 -18.49 -47.59 51.82
C ASP A 136 -19.06 -46.72 50.68
N ALA A 137 -20.25 -46.15 50.87
CA ALA A 137 -20.86 -45.20 49.95
C ALA A 137 -19.96 -43.98 49.70
N SER A 138 -19.40 -43.35 50.74
CA SER A 138 -18.42 -42.25 50.59
C SER A 138 -17.24 -42.69 49.74
N SER A 139 -16.68 -43.88 49.98
CA SER A 139 -15.57 -44.41 49.19
C SER A 139 -15.94 -44.65 47.73
N THR A 140 -17.19 -45.03 47.43
CA THR A 140 -17.67 -45.18 46.04
C THR A 140 -17.87 -43.82 45.37
N CYS A 141 -18.42 -42.83 46.09
CA CYS A 141 -18.54 -41.46 45.59
C CYS A 141 -17.17 -40.83 45.29
N GLU A 142 -16.17 -41.03 46.16
CA GLU A 142 -14.79 -40.56 45.95
C GLU A 142 -14.15 -41.22 44.71
N LYS A 143 -14.34 -42.53 44.51
CA LYS A 143 -13.87 -43.26 43.33
C LYS A 143 -14.56 -42.78 42.05
N LEU A 144 -15.87 -42.54 42.08
CA LEU A 144 -16.65 -42.03 40.95
C LEU A 144 -16.32 -40.57 40.62
N GLU A 145 -16.12 -39.72 41.62
CA GLU A 145 -15.65 -38.34 41.43
C GLU A 145 -14.25 -38.31 40.82
N LYS A 146 -13.34 -39.18 41.29
CA LYS A 146 -12.03 -39.30 40.64
C LYS A 146 -12.17 -39.75 39.18
N ALA A 147 -12.94 -40.81 38.91
CA ALA A 147 -13.14 -41.31 37.54
C ALA A 147 -13.79 -40.25 36.62
N ARG A 148 -14.73 -39.44 37.13
CA ARG A 148 -15.31 -38.28 36.43
C ARG A 148 -14.23 -37.25 36.08
N ASN A 149 -13.36 -36.91 37.02
CA ASN A 149 -12.30 -35.92 36.83
C ASN A 149 -11.23 -36.43 35.86
N ASP A 150 -10.75 -37.67 36.03
CA ASP A 150 -9.79 -38.32 35.14
C ASP A 150 -10.34 -38.36 33.68
N LEU A 151 -11.63 -38.68 33.51
CA LEU A 151 -12.32 -38.67 32.21
C LEU A 151 -12.52 -37.24 31.65
N GLN A 152 -12.82 -36.26 32.49
CA GLN A 152 -12.92 -34.85 32.08
C GLN A 152 -11.57 -34.34 31.54
N THR A 153 -10.47 -34.57 32.25
CA THR A 153 -9.12 -34.19 31.81
C THR A 153 -8.73 -34.92 30.51
N ALA A 154 -9.16 -36.17 30.32
CA ALA A 154 -8.98 -36.87 29.05
C ALA A 154 -9.73 -36.18 27.89
N TYR A 155 -11.01 -35.83 28.08
CA TYR A 155 -11.79 -35.11 27.06
C TYR A 155 -11.22 -33.72 26.77
N GLU A 156 -10.83 -32.95 27.79
CA GLU A 156 -10.16 -31.66 27.63
C GLU A 156 -8.87 -31.80 26.80
N GLY A 157 -8.07 -32.84 27.06
CA GLY A 157 -6.87 -33.16 26.28
C GLY A 157 -7.16 -33.55 24.82
N PHE A 158 -8.26 -34.27 24.54
CA PHE A 158 -8.68 -34.55 23.17
C PHE A 158 -9.16 -33.28 22.44
N ILE A 159 -9.93 -32.42 23.10
CA ILE A 159 -10.40 -31.14 22.55
C ILE A 159 -9.22 -30.22 22.23
N GLN A 160 -8.21 -30.14 23.13
CA GLN A 160 -7.00 -29.35 22.90
C GLN A 160 -6.22 -29.85 21.67
N LYS A 161 -6.00 -31.17 21.53
CA LYS A 161 -5.32 -31.76 20.37
C LYS A 161 -6.08 -31.53 19.07
N LEU A 162 -7.40 -31.73 19.06
CA LEU A 162 -8.23 -31.51 17.89
C LEU A 162 -8.22 -30.03 17.45
N ASN A 163 -8.31 -29.10 18.41
CA ASN A 163 -8.20 -27.67 18.14
C ASN A 163 -6.80 -27.28 17.63
N GLN A 164 -5.73 -27.87 18.15
CA GLN A 164 -4.36 -27.68 17.62
C GLN A 164 -4.26 -28.16 16.16
N GLN A 165 -4.79 -29.35 15.85
CA GLN A 165 -4.80 -29.88 14.47
C GLN A 165 -5.60 -28.96 13.53
N HIS A 166 -6.81 -28.54 13.92
CA HIS A 166 -7.60 -27.60 13.12
C HIS A 166 -6.88 -26.24 12.91
N GLN A 167 -6.02 -25.81 13.83
CA GLN A 167 -5.19 -24.61 13.67
C GLN A 167 -3.99 -24.83 12.74
N THR A 168 -3.32 -25.99 12.79
CA THR A 168 -2.26 -26.33 11.83
C THR A 168 -2.81 -26.49 10.42
N ASP A 169 -3.87 -27.28 10.24
CA ASP A 169 -4.47 -27.56 8.93
C ASP A 169 -4.97 -26.27 8.27
N ARG A 170 -5.59 -25.39 9.07
CA ARG A 170 -6.01 -24.06 8.62
C ARG A 170 -4.83 -23.19 8.19
N THR A 171 -3.75 -23.12 8.99
CA THR A 171 -2.60 -22.28 8.62
C THR A 171 -1.83 -22.83 7.43
N GLU A 172 -1.80 -24.16 7.26
CA GLU A 172 -1.23 -24.80 6.06
C GLU A 172 -2.06 -24.45 4.81
N LEU A 173 -3.38 -24.66 4.84
CA LEU A 173 -4.29 -24.32 3.73
C LEU A 173 -4.25 -22.82 3.39
N GLU A 174 -4.25 -21.93 4.40
CA GLU A 174 -4.10 -20.49 4.18
C GLU A 174 -2.74 -20.14 3.54
N ASN A 175 -1.67 -20.91 3.80
CA ASN A 175 -0.35 -20.67 3.22
C ASN A 175 -0.21 -21.26 1.81
N GLN A 176 -0.69 -22.48 1.56
CA GLN A 176 -0.79 -23.07 0.22
C GLN A 176 -1.60 -22.17 -0.72
N LEU A 177 -2.70 -21.58 -0.24
CA LEU A 177 -3.53 -20.66 -1.01
C LEU A 177 -2.81 -19.33 -1.33
N LYS A 178 -2.04 -18.78 -0.37
CA LYS A 178 -1.19 -17.59 -0.60
C LYS A 178 -0.10 -17.88 -1.63
N GLU A 179 0.55 -19.04 -1.54
CA GLU A 179 1.61 -19.44 -2.48
C GLU A 179 1.05 -19.64 -3.89
N PHE A 180 -0.09 -20.34 -4.03
CA PHE A 180 -0.79 -20.48 -5.30
C PHE A 180 -1.08 -19.12 -5.95
N TYR A 181 -1.73 -18.19 -5.23
CA TYR A 181 -2.02 -16.86 -5.77
C TYR A 181 -0.75 -16.04 -6.03
N MET A 182 0.32 -16.20 -5.25
CA MET A 182 1.61 -15.54 -5.51
C MET A 182 2.23 -16.04 -6.83
N VAL A 183 2.18 -17.35 -7.08
CA VAL A 183 2.69 -17.98 -8.30
C VAL A 183 1.86 -17.58 -9.53
N GLU A 184 0.53 -17.62 -9.46
CA GLU A 184 -0.32 -17.17 -10.57
C GLU A 184 -0.19 -15.67 -10.84
N TYR A 185 -0.13 -14.83 -9.79
CA TYR A 185 0.13 -13.40 -9.94
C TYR A 185 1.50 -13.11 -10.56
N LYS A 186 2.53 -13.89 -10.20
CA LYS A 186 3.84 -13.77 -10.82
C LYS A 186 3.79 -14.17 -12.30
N LYS A 187 3.23 -15.33 -12.65
CA LYS A 187 3.06 -15.78 -14.05
C LYS A 187 2.36 -14.70 -14.89
N LEU A 188 1.26 -14.15 -14.38
CA LEU A 188 0.50 -13.11 -15.08
C LEU A 188 1.32 -11.82 -15.28
N ARG A 189 2.07 -11.39 -14.25
CA ARG A 189 3.00 -10.26 -14.35
C ARG A 189 4.11 -10.51 -15.38
N ASP A 190 4.71 -11.69 -15.36
CA ASP A 190 5.80 -12.07 -16.24
C ASP A 190 5.31 -12.09 -17.70
N ILE A 191 4.12 -12.63 -17.98
CA ILE A 191 3.45 -12.57 -19.30
C ILE A 191 3.23 -11.13 -19.78
N TYR A 192 2.66 -10.25 -18.96
CA TYR A 192 2.48 -8.84 -19.33
C TYR A 192 3.81 -8.12 -19.57
N SER A 193 4.86 -8.44 -18.80
CA SER A 193 6.20 -7.88 -18.99
C SER A 193 6.84 -8.36 -20.30
N GLU A 194 6.68 -9.64 -20.65
CA GLU A 194 7.13 -10.17 -21.92
C GLU A 194 6.40 -9.54 -23.11
N GLU A 195 5.08 -9.37 -23.03
CA GLU A 195 4.30 -8.75 -24.12
C GLU A 195 4.66 -7.27 -24.31
N ALA A 196 4.85 -6.52 -23.22
CA ALA A 196 5.34 -5.14 -23.28
C ALA A 196 6.73 -5.04 -23.94
N GLU A 197 7.66 -5.93 -23.60
CA GLU A 197 8.99 -5.97 -24.23
C GLU A 197 8.95 -6.45 -25.70
N LYS A 198 7.99 -7.31 -26.08
CA LYS A 198 7.76 -7.69 -27.49
C LYS A 198 7.28 -6.50 -28.33
N TYR A 199 6.33 -5.69 -27.86
CA TYR A 199 5.93 -4.47 -28.58
C TYR A 199 7.05 -3.41 -28.61
N LYS A 200 7.78 -3.25 -27.50
CA LYS A 200 8.92 -2.31 -27.41
C LYS A 200 10.05 -2.67 -28.37
N THR A 201 10.41 -3.96 -28.49
CA THR A 201 11.43 -4.42 -29.44
C THR A 201 10.97 -4.30 -30.88
N GLN A 202 9.70 -4.59 -31.20
CA GLN A 202 9.13 -4.35 -32.54
C GLN A 202 9.15 -2.87 -32.93
N LEU A 203 8.77 -1.96 -32.02
CA LEU A 203 8.81 -0.52 -32.29
C LEU A 203 10.23 0.01 -32.47
N GLN A 204 11.19 -0.50 -31.70
CA GLN A 204 12.61 -0.20 -31.87
C GLN A 204 13.13 -0.68 -33.23
N GLU A 205 12.83 -1.92 -33.62
CA GLU A 205 13.20 -2.48 -34.93
C GLU A 205 12.60 -1.69 -36.10
N GLN A 206 11.34 -1.23 -36.00
CA GLN A 206 10.74 -0.37 -37.02
C GLN A 206 11.45 0.99 -37.12
N LEU A 207 11.83 1.58 -35.99
CA LEU A 207 12.56 2.85 -35.93
C LEU A 207 13.98 2.72 -36.50
N ASP A 208 14.70 1.65 -36.16
CA ASP A 208 16.06 1.41 -36.65
C ASP A 208 16.08 1.08 -38.15
N ASN A 209 15.11 0.31 -38.65
CA ASN A 209 14.93 0.07 -40.09
C ASN A 209 14.59 1.37 -40.84
N LEU A 210 13.73 2.24 -40.29
CA LEU A 210 13.40 3.53 -40.91
C LEU A 210 14.62 4.47 -40.94
N ASN A 211 15.40 4.51 -39.86
CA ASN A 211 16.66 5.27 -39.80
C ASN A 211 17.70 4.75 -40.80
N ALA A 212 17.85 3.42 -40.93
CA ALA A 212 18.76 2.83 -41.91
C ALA A 212 18.35 3.16 -43.36
N ALA A 213 17.05 3.11 -43.67
CA ALA A 213 16.52 3.53 -44.98
C ALA A 213 16.71 5.04 -45.23
N HIS A 214 16.49 5.88 -44.22
CA HIS A 214 16.74 7.32 -44.29
C HIS A 214 18.21 7.63 -44.60
N GLU A 215 19.15 7.08 -43.82
CA GLU A 215 20.58 7.35 -44.06
C GLU A 215 21.07 6.76 -45.38
N THR A 216 20.53 5.62 -45.83
CA THR A 216 20.83 5.07 -47.16
C THR A 216 20.38 6.02 -48.28
N THR A 217 19.10 6.42 -48.30
CA THR A 217 18.57 7.33 -49.34
C THR A 217 19.21 8.72 -49.30
N LYS A 218 19.57 9.21 -48.11
CA LYS A 218 20.36 10.43 -47.93
C LYS A 218 21.75 10.31 -48.59
N LEU A 219 22.48 9.24 -48.32
CA LEU A 219 23.78 8.97 -48.93
C LEU A 219 23.69 8.81 -50.46
N GLU A 220 22.63 8.17 -50.97
CA GLU A 220 22.35 8.09 -52.41
C GLU A 220 22.09 9.48 -53.04
N ILE A 221 21.32 10.33 -52.36
CA ILE A 221 21.07 11.72 -52.81
C ILE A 221 22.37 12.53 -52.81
N GLU A 222 23.14 12.49 -51.71
CA GLU A 222 24.43 13.15 -51.56
C GLU A 222 25.43 12.69 -52.64
N ALA A 223 25.53 11.38 -52.90
CA ALA A 223 26.35 10.83 -53.97
C ALA A 223 25.90 11.31 -55.37
N SER A 224 24.59 11.25 -55.66
CA SER A 224 24.05 11.72 -56.95
C SER A 224 24.25 13.23 -57.15
N HIS A 225 24.25 14.02 -56.08
CA HIS A 225 24.52 15.46 -56.12
C HIS A 225 26.01 15.72 -56.35
N SER A 226 26.90 14.98 -55.70
CA SER A 226 28.34 15.02 -55.95
C SER A 226 28.67 14.71 -57.42
N GLU A 227 28.10 13.63 -57.97
CA GLU A 227 28.31 13.23 -59.36
C GLU A 227 27.81 14.28 -60.36
N LYS A 228 26.63 14.87 -60.13
CA LYS A 228 26.10 15.99 -60.94
C LYS A 228 27.01 17.22 -60.89
N VAL A 229 27.56 17.56 -59.72
CA VAL A 229 28.49 18.68 -59.54
C VAL A 229 29.83 18.40 -60.25
N GLU A 230 30.35 17.16 -60.17
CA GLU A 230 31.53 16.77 -60.95
C GLU A 230 31.29 16.84 -62.47
N LEU A 231 30.14 16.36 -62.96
CA LEU A 231 29.78 16.41 -64.37
C LEU A 231 29.73 17.86 -64.87
N LEU A 232 29.05 18.75 -64.14
CA LEU A 232 28.99 20.17 -64.44
C LEU A 232 30.38 20.81 -64.42
N LYS A 233 31.21 20.51 -63.41
CA LYS A 233 32.59 21.00 -63.34
C LYS A 233 33.39 20.57 -64.57
N LYS A 234 33.29 19.30 -64.97
CA LYS A 234 33.96 18.75 -66.17
C LYS A 234 33.50 19.48 -67.44
N THR A 235 32.20 19.77 -67.62
CA THR A 235 31.71 20.51 -68.81
C THR A 235 32.10 21.99 -68.82
N TYR A 236 32.19 22.65 -67.66
CA TYR A 236 32.75 24.00 -67.57
C TYR A 236 34.26 24.00 -67.90
N GLU A 237 35.02 23.02 -67.43
CA GLU A 237 36.46 22.89 -67.70
C GLU A 237 36.74 22.61 -69.18
N THR A 238 35.95 21.77 -69.87
CA THR A 238 36.08 21.57 -71.32
C THR A 238 35.71 22.82 -72.11
N SER A 239 34.58 23.47 -71.78
CA SER A 239 34.16 24.72 -72.42
C SER A 239 35.20 25.83 -72.27
N LEU A 240 35.75 26.03 -71.06
CA LEU A 240 36.86 26.97 -70.83
C LEU A 240 38.14 26.58 -71.58
N SER A 241 38.42 25.29 -71.77
CA SER A 241 39.54 24.81 -72.59
C SER A 241 39.33 25.13 -74.07
N GLU A 242 38.12 24.96 -74.59
CA GLU A 242 37.75 25.25 -75.97
C GLU A 242 37.76 26.75 -76.28
N ILE A 243 37.18 27.58 -75.40
CA ILE A 243 37.23 29.05 -75.51
C ILE A 243 38.69 29.53 -75.51
N LYS A 244 39.54 29.02 -74.59
CA LYS A 244 40.98 29.35 -74.57
C LYS A 244 41.69 28.92 -75.86
N LYS A 245 41.39 27.73 -76.39
CA LYS A 245 41.94 27.25 -77.68
C LYS A 245 41.45 28.09 -78.87
N SER A 246 40.23 28.63 -78.83
CA SER A 246 39.70 29.51 -79.88
C SER A 246 40.38 30.88 -79.84
N HIS A 247 40.41 31.51 -78.66
CA HIS A 247 41.10 32.78 -78.43
C HIS A 247 42.59 32.71 -78.81
N GLU A 248 43.29 31.63 -78.46
CA GLU A 248 44.71 31.43 -78.81
C GLU A 248 44.95 31.23 -80.32
N LYS A 249 43.95 30.74 -81.08
CA LYS A 249 44.00 30.71 -82.54
C LYS A 249 43.72 32.09 -83.14
N GLU A 250 42.67 32.76 -82.67
CA GLU A 250 42.28 34.10 -83.11
C GLU A 250 43.41 35.11 -82.89
N LYS A 251 44.02 35.10 -81.69
CA LYS A 251 45.21 35.89 -81.36
C LYS A 251 46.33 35.66 -82.38
N LYS A 252 46.64 34.40 -82.74
CA LYS A 252 47.69 34.08 -83.72
C LYS A 252 47.34 34.52 -85.14
N LEU A 253 46.07 34.47 -85.53
CA LEU A 253 45.61 35.02 -86.80
C LEU A 253 45.75 36.55 -86.83
N LEU A 254 45.46 37.24 -85.73
CA LEU A 254 45.64 38.69 -85.59
C LEU A 254 47.14 39.09 -85.53
N GLU A 255 47.99 38.34 -84.84
CA GLU A 255 49.44 38.53 -84.82
C GLU A 255 50.05 38.31 -86.21
N ASN A 256 49.64 37.27 -86.93
CA ASN A 256 50.05 37.03 -88.32
C ASN A 256 49.58 38.15 -89.26
N LEU A 257 48.31 38.55 -89.19
CA LEU A 257 47.77 39.64 -90.00
C LEU A 257 48.46 40.97 -89.70
N LEU A 258 48.80 41.25 -88.44
CA LEU A 258 49.56 42.43 -88.04
C LEU A 258 50.97 42.39 -88.65
N ASN A 259 51.66 41.25 -88.58
CA ASN A 259 52.98 41.07 -89.18
C ASN A 259 52.94 41.21 -90.72
N GLU A 260 51.96 40.61 -91.40
CA GLU A 260 51.75 40.77 -92.85
C GLU A 260 51.51 42.23 -93.25
N LYS A 261 50.72 42.97 -92.46
CA LYS A 261 50.48 44.41 -92.69
C LYS A 261 51.72 45.24 -92.36
N GLN A 262 52.47 44.92 -91.32
CA GLN A 262 53.72 45.58 -90.98
C GLN A 262 54.77 45.37 -92.07
N GLU A 263 54.97 44.14 -92.55
CA GLU A 263 55.80 43.83 -93.72
C GLU A 263 55.34 44.58 -94.98
N SER A 264 54.03 44.64 -95.24
CA SER A 264 53.49 45.36 -96.39
C SER A 264 53.73 46.87 -96.31
N LEU A 265 53.61 47.45 -95.11
CA LEU A 265 53.90 48.86 -94.86
C LEU A 265 55.40 49.13 -94.90
N GLU A 266 56.24 48.24 -94.38
CA GLU A 266 57.71 48.35 -94.43
C GLU A 266 58.22 48.23 -95.87
N LYS A 267 57.62 47.37 -96.70
CA LYS A 267 57.87 47.32 -98.15
C LYS A 267 57.44 48.62 -98.84
N GLN A 268 56.29 49.20 -98.49
CA GLN A 268 55.89 50.53 -99.00
C GLN A 268 56.84 51.64 -98.53
N VAL A 269 57.24 51.66 -97.26
CA VAL A 269 58.17 52.65 -96.70
C VAL A 269 59.54 52.54 -97.36
N ASN A 270 60.06 51.33 -97.59
CA ASN A 270 61.33 51.14 -98.30
C ASN A 270 61.25 51.55 -99.78
N ASN A 271 60.12 51.25 -100.47
CA ASN A 271 59.89 51.74 -101.83
C ASN A 271 59.83 53.27 -101.88
N LEU A 272 58.98 53.89 -101.06
CA LEU A 272 58.85 55.34 -100.94
C LEU A 272 60.15 56.02 -100.49
N LYS A 273 60.95 55.36 -99.65
CA LYS A 273 62.28 55.83 -99.27
C LYS A 273 63.24 55.80 -100.46
N SER A 274 63.28 54.72 -101.25
CA SER A 274 64.10 54.67 -102.46
C SER A 274 63.67 55.68 -103.53
N GLU A 275 62.36 55.95 -103.64
CA GLU A 275 61.81 57.00 -104.49
C GLU A 275 62.18 58.40 -103.96
N ASN A 276 62.06 58.62 -102.66
CA ASN A 276 62.43 59.88 -101.99
C ASN A 276 63.95 60.12 -102.04
N ASP A 277 64.79 59.09 -101.93
CA ASP A 277 66.24 59.18 -102.13
C ASP A 277 66.56 59.54 -103.59
N ALA A 278 65.89 58.90 -104.57
CA ALA A 278 66.05 59.24 -105.99
C ALA A 278 65.49 60.63 -106.34
N LEU A 279 64.42 61.07 -105.69
CA LEU A 279 63.89 62.44 -105.77
C LEU A 279 64.78 63.43 -105.04
N ASN A 280 65.48 63.04 -103.97
CA ASN A 280 66.45 63.88 -103.26
C ASN A 280 67.74 64.05 -104.07
N GLU A 281 68.24 63.03 -104.77
CA GLU A 281 69.38 63.23 -105.67
C GLU A 281 68.99 64.07 -106.90
N LYS A 282 67.76 63.91 -107.42
CA LYS A 282 67.20 64.85 -108.41
C LYS A 282 67.07 66.26 -107.83
N LEU A 283 66.54 66.40 -106.62
CA LEU A 283 66.37 67.68 -105.92
C LEU A 283 67.73 68.33 -105.72
N LYS A 284 68.70 67.68 -105.05
CA LYS A 284 70.08 68.13 -104.93
C LYS A 284 70.70 68.51 -106.28
N SER A 285 70.41 67.80 -107.38
CA SER A 285 70.88 68.22 -108.71
C SER A 285 70.22 69.51 -109.19
N GLU A 286 68.90 69.68 -109.02
CA GLU A 286 68.15 70.90 -109.37
C GLU A 286 68.33 72.01 -108.31
N GLU A 287 68.83 71.68 -107.14
CA GLU A 287 69.09 72.56 -106.00
C GLU A 287 70.53 73.02 -106.00
N GLN A 288 71.47 72.25 -106.56
CA GLN A 288 72.74 72.80 -107.05
C GLN A 288 72.47 73.78 -108.21
N LYS A 289 71.45 73.51 -109.05
CA LYS A 289 70.96 74.46 -110.07
C LYS A 289 70.12 75.62 -109.49
N ARG A 290 69.52 75.49 -108.29
CA ARG A 290 68.83 76.58 -107.58
C ARG A 290 69.75 77.38 -106.66
N ILE A 291 70.78 76.83 -106.05
CA ILE A 291 71.79 77.62 -105.31
C ILE A 291 72.54 78.56 -106.27
N SER A 292 72.61 78.23 -107.57
CA SER A 292 73.01 79.13 -108.66
C SER A 292 71.92 80.08 -109.22
N ARG A 293 70.68 80.00 -108.72
CA ARG A 293 69.48 80.73 -109.21
C ARG A 293 68.70 81.45 -108.10
N GLU A 294 69.00 81.13 -106.85
CA GLU A 294 68.28 81.44 -105.60
C GLU A 294 69.27 82.02 -104.54
N LYS A 295 70.44 82.46 -105.01
CA LYS A 295 71.19 83.61 -104.44
C LYS A 295 70.47 84.95 -104.70
N ALA A 296 69.18 84.92 -105.06
CA ALA A 296 68.37 86.06 -105.46
C ALA A 296 67.07 86.10 -104.64
N ASN A 297 67.02 87.07 -103.71
CA ASN A 297 65.86 87.51 -102.92
C ASN A 297 65.30 86.56 -101.85
N SER A 298 64.52 87.14 -100.93
CA SER A 298 64.24 86.57 -99.61
C SER A 298 63.00 87.15 -98.95
N LYS A 299 62.39 86.39 -98.02
CA LYS A 299 61.42 86.79 -96.98
C LYS A 299 60.09 87.39 -97.47
N ASN A 300 58.99 86.64 -97.27
CA ASN A 300 57.61 87.13 -97.37
C ASN A 300 57.02 87.33 -95.96
N PRO A 301 56.47 88.51 -95.60
CA PRO A 301 55.90 88.78 -94.27
C PRO A 301 54.61 88.02 -93.93
N GLN A 302 53.98 87.32 -94.87
CA GLN A 302 52.68 86.66 -94.66
C GLN A 302 52.68 85.54 -93.59
N VAL A 303 53.85 85.01 -93.21
CA VAL A 303 54.00 84.01 -92.14
C VAL A 303 53.50 84.54 -90.79
N MET A 304 53.83 85.79 -90.43
CA MET A 304 53.52 86.36 -89.11
C MET A 304 52.02 86.50 -88.84
N TYR A 305 51.20 86.66 -89.88
CA TYR A 305 49.74 86.76 -89.70
C TYR A 305 49.13 85.39 -89.33
N LEU A 306 49.62 84.32 -89.96
CA LEU A 306 49.19 82.95 -89.69
C LEU A 306 49.63 82.47 -88.30
N GLU A 307 50.80 82.92 -87.82
CA GLU A 307 51.25 82.71 -86.45
C GLU A 307 50.30 83.37 -85.42
N GLN A 308 49.79 84.58 -85.73
CA GLN A 308 48.87 85.29 -84.85
C GLN A 308 47.44 84.67 -84.84
N GLU A 309 46.97 84.16 -85.97
CA GLU A 309 45.71 83.40 -86.03
C GLU A 309 45.80 82.07 -85.24
N LEU A 310 46.95 81.37 -85.32
CA LEU A 310 47.21 80.17 -84.52
C LEU A 310 47.17 80.45 -83.01
N GLU A 311 47.77 81.55 -82.56
CA GLU A 311 47.78 81.89 -81.12
C GLU A 311 46.37 82.23 -80.60
N SER A 312 45.55 82.91 -81.42
CA SER A 312 44.13 83.15 -81.12
C SER A 312 43.33 81.85 -80.98
N LEU A 313 43.56 80.88 -81.88
CA LEU A 313 42.88 79.58 -81.84
C LEU A 313 43.30 78.72 -80.64
N LYS A 314 44.56 78.80 -80.18
CA LYS A 314 45.01 78.14 -78.93
C LYS A 314 44.22 78.64 -77.72
N ALA A 315 44.07 79.95 -77.55
CA ALA A 315 43.34 80.52 -76.41
C ALA A 315 41.87 80.07 -76.38
N VAL A 316 41.21 79.96 -77.54
CA VAL A 316 39.84 79.42 -77.64
C VAL A 316 39.77 77.93 -77.30
N LEU A 317 40.79 77.15 -77.67
CA LEU A 317 40.91 75.75 -77.27
C LEU A 317 41.11 75.61 -75.75
N GLU A 318 42.01 76.39 -75.16
CA GLU A 318 42.32 76.37 -73.72
C GLU A 318 41.07 76.71 -72.88
N ILE A 319 40.32 77.76 -73.25
CA ILE A 319 39.04 78.13 -72.62
C ILE A 319 38.01 77.00 -72.72
N LYS A 320 37.96 76.26 -73.85
CA LYS A 320 37.07 75.10 -73.98
C LYS A 320 37.53 73.91 -73.15
N ASN A 321 38.84 73.69 -73.04
CA ASN A 321 39.41 72.57 -72.29
C ASN A 321 39.21 72.75 -70.77
N GLU A 322 39.44 73.96 -70.25
CA GLU A 322 39.12 74.34 -68.88
C GLU A 322 37.62 74.17 -68.58
N LYS A 323 36.74 74.61 -69.49
CA LYS A 323 35.30 74.43 -69.33
C LYS A 323 34.87 72.95 -69.32
N LEU A 324 35.54 72.10 -70.10
CA LEU A 324 35.32 70.65 -70.11
C LEU A 324 35.76 70.03 -68.77
N HIS A 325 36.95 70.40 -68.26
CA HIS A 325 37.42 69.93 -66.96
C HIS A 325 36.49 70.33 -65.80
N GLN A 326 35.90 71.54 -65.86
CA GLN A 326 34.86 71.99 -64.93
C GLN A 326 33.53 71.22 -65.06
N GLN A 327 33.27 70.53 -66.18
CA GLN A 327 32.15 69.60 -66.33
C GLN A 327 32.50 68.21 -65.77
N ASP A 328 33.70 67.71 -66.01
CA ASP A 328 34.19 66.43 -65.44
C ASP A 328 34.16 66.44 -63.91
N MET A 329 34.61 67.53 -63.27
CA MET A 329 34.54 67.69 -61.82
C MET A 329 33.09 67.71 -61.28
N LYS A 330 32.11 68.13 -62.09
CA LYS A 330 30.69 68.10 -61.75
C LYS A 330 30.08 66.70 -61.96
N LEU A 331 30.52 65.96 -62.97
CA LEU A 331 30.18 64.55 -63.14
C LEU A 331 30.71 63.71 -61.98
N MET A 332 32.01 63.82 -61.66
CA MET A 332 32.67 63.07 -60.57
C MET A 332 32.08 63.37 -59.18
N THR A 333 31.47 64.54 -58.98
CA THR A 333 30.75 64.87 -57.74
C THR A 333 29.31 64.37 -57.72
N MET A 334 28.65 64.27 -58.88
CA MET A 334 27.33 63.61 -59.02
C MET A 334 27.41 62.09 -58.89
N GLU A 335 28.39 61.43 -59.52
CA GLU A 335 28.66 59.99 -59.36
C GLU A 335 28.82 59.63 -57.88
N ARG A 336 29.66 60.37 -57.16
CA ARG A 336 29.88 60.22 -55.72
C ARG A 336 28.64 60.50 -54.84
N LEU A 337 27.60 61.14 -55.38
CA LEU A 337 26.29 61.27 -54.74
C LEU A 337 25.38 60.09 -55.07
N VAL A 338 25.46 59.52 -56.28
CA VAL A 338 24.78 58.28 -56.67
C VAL A 338 25.29 57.09 -55.85
N ASP A 339 26.60 56.96 -55.64
CA ASP A 339 27.22 55.93 -54.78
C ASP A 339 26.72 56.01 -53.33
N LYS A 340 26.58 57.23 -52.80
CA LYS A 340 26.04 57.46 -51.46
C LYS A 340 24.55 57.15 -51.38
N ASN A 341 23.80 57.47 -52.44
CA ASN A 341 22.36 57.20 -52.52
C ASN A 341 22.08 55.70 -52.57
N THR A 342 22.75 54.95 -53.46
CA THR A 342 22.65 53.49 -53.54
C THR A 342 23.02 52.80 -52.22
N ALA A 343 24.13 53.23 -51.58
CA ALA A 343 24.52 52.72 -50.27
C ALA A 343 23.53 53.03 -49.12
N LEU A 344 22.73 54.11 -49.25
CA LEU A 344 21.63 54.42 -48.31
C LEU A 344 20.37 53.61 -48.63
N VAL A 345 20.02 53.45 -49.91
CA VAL A 345 18.91 52.59 -50.36
C VAL A 345 19.11 51.15 -49.90
N ASP A 346 20.32 50.61 -49.98
CA ASP A 346 20.59 49.24 -49.54
C ASP A 346 20.63 49.09 -48.00
N LYS A 347 20.91 50.16 -47.25
CA LYS A 347 20.68 50.19 -45.79
C LYS A 347 19.19 50.19 -45.46
N LEU A 348 18.39 50.97 -46.20
CA LEU A 348 16.93 51.03 -46.03
C LEU A 348 16.27 49.68 -46.32
N LYS A 349 16.68 48.97 -47.40
CA LYS A 349 16.22 47.61 -47.69
C LYS A 349 16.49 46.62 -46.55
N ARG A 350 17.69 46.67 -45.93
CA ARG A 350 18.02 45.80 -44.79
C ARG A 350 17.15 46.10 -43.57
N PHE A 351 17.00 47.38 -43.19
CA PHE A 351 16.11 47.74 -42.08
C PHE A 351 14.64 47.37 -42.36
N GLN A 352 14.18 47.41 -43.61
CA GLN A 352 12.85 46.91 -43.98
C GLN A 352 12.73 45.40 -43.79
N GLN A 353 13.71 44.62 -44.25
CA GLN A 353 13.75 43.17 -44.07
C GLN A 353 13.79 42.76 -42.59
N GLU A 354 14.58 43.45 -41.76
CA GLU A 354 14.63 43.26 -40.30
C GLU A 354 13.27 43.57 -39.64
N ASN A 355 12.55 44.58 -40.12
CA ASN A 355 11.21 44.94 -39.63
C ASN A 355 10.17 43.87 -39.99
N GLU A 356 10.20 43.36 -41.22
CA GLU A 356 9.33 42.27 -41.68
C GLU A 356 9.59 40.96 -40.90
N GLU A 357 10.86 40.64 -40.59
CA GLU A 357 11.23 39.50 -39.74
C GLU A 357 10.73 39.68 -38.28
N LEU A 358 10.91 40.86 -37.69
CA LEU A 358 10.42 41.19 -36.35
C LEU A 358 8.89 41.09 -36.27
N LYS A 359 8.19 41.52 -37.32
CA LYS A 359 6.73 41.41 -37.43
C LYS A 359 6.29 39.94 -37.51
N ALA A 360 6.92 39.13 -38.35
CA ALA A 360 6.64 37.69 -38.43
C ALA A 360 6.91 36.95 -37.10
N ARG A 361 7.98 37.34 -36.38
CA ARG A 361 8.29 36.84 -35.03
C ARG A 361 7.20 37.23 -34.02
N MET A 362 6.68 38.46 -34.08
CA MET A 362 5.58 38.93 -33.26
C MET A 362 4.27 38.19 -33.55
N ASP A 363 3.91 38.00 -34.82
CA ASP A 363 2.69 37.29 -35.23
C ASP A 363 2.72 35.82 -34.80
N LYS A 364 3.88 35.16 -34.87
CA LYS A 364 4.10 33.82 -34.32
C LYS A 364 3.91 33.80 -32.79
N HIS A 365 4.51 34.75 -32.07
CA HIS A 365 4.36 34.83 -30.62
C HIS A 365 2.90 35.10 -30.20
N MET A 366 2.20 36.01 -30.87
CA MET A 366 0.80 36.29 -30.60
C MET A 366 -0.10 35.08 -30.88
N THR A 367 0.25 34.26 -31.87
CA THR A 367 -0.47 33.01 -32.16
C THR A 367 -0.26 31.96 -31.06
N ILE A 368 0.96 31.81 -30.55
CA ILE A 368 1.25 30.96 -29.38
C ILE A 368 0.51 31.46 -28.14
N SER A 369 0.49 32.78 -27.89
CA SER A 369 -0.23 33.37 -26.75
C SER A 369 -1.75 33.18 -26.84
N ARG A 370 -2.36 33.20 -28.05
CA ARG A 370 -3.77 32.82 -28.23
C ARG A 370 -4.00 31.33 -27.96
N GLN A 371 -3.12 30.46 -28.45
CA GLN A 371 -3.23 29.01 -28.26
C GLN A 371 -3.16 28.63 -26.77
N LEU A 372 -2.19 29.15 -26.03
CA LEU A 372 -2.06 28.93 -24.58
C LEU A 372 -3.29 29.42 -23.81
N SER A 373 -3.91 30.54 -24.25
CA SER A 373 -5.14 31.05 -23.63
C SER A 373 -6.35 30.13 -23.89
N ILE A 374 -6.43 29.50 -25.07
CA ILE A 374 -7.47 28.51 -25.40
C ILE A 374 -7.26 27.23 -24.58
N GLU A 375 -6.02 26.75 -24.47
CA GLU A 375 -5.66 25.59 -23.66
C GLU A 375 -5.94 25.82 -22.16
N GLN A 376 -5.59 27.00 -21.63
CA GLN A 376 -5.92 27.36 -20.25
C GLN A 376 -7.43 27.39 -20.00
N ALA A 377 -8.23 27.92 -20.94
CA ALA A 377 -9.68 27.93 -20.83
C ALA A 377 -10.29 26.50 -20.89
N ALA A 378 -9.77 25.64 -21.77
CA ALA A 378 -10.21 24.25 -21.89
C ALA A 378 -9.86 23.41 -20.65
N LEU A 379 -8.67 23.63 -20.05
CA LEU A 379 -8.27 23.00 -18.80
C LEU A 379 -9.15 23.46 -17.62
N GLN A 380 -9.47 24.75 -17.54
CA GLN A 380 -10.41 25.27 -16.54
C GLN A 380 -11.82 24.66 -16.69
N GLU A 381 -12.34 24.58 -17.92
CA GLU A 381 -13.64 23.95 -18.19
C GLU A 381 -13.64 22.45 -17.84
N SER A 382 -12.52 21.75 -18.09
CA SER A 382 -12.35 20.35 -17.70
C SER A 382 -12.31 20.16 -16.18
N LEU A 383 -11.57 21.01 -15.47
CA LEU A 383 -11.50 21.02 -14.00
C LEU A 383 -12.88 21.29 -13.37
N GLU A 384 -13.64 22.24 -13.93
CA GLU A 384 -15.00 22.52 -13.49
C GLU A 384 -15.92 21.32 -13.73
N LYS A 385 -15.90 20.70 -14.92
CA LYS A 385 -16.63 19.46 -15.21
C LYS A 385 -16.28 18.35 -14.22
N GLU A 386 -15.00 18.07 -14.00
CA GLU A 386 -14.55 17.06 -13.04
C GLU A 386 -15.02 17.38 -11.61
N SER A 387 -14.96 18.65 -11.19
CA SER A 387 -15.46 19.08 -9.88
C SER A 387 -16.97 18.83 -9.70
N THR A 388 -17.78 19.02 -10.75
CA THR A 388 -19.23 18.74 -10.68
C THR A 388 -19.54 17.24 -10.63
N VAL A 389 -18.74 16.41 -11.31
CA VAL A 389 -18.85 14.94 -11.24
C VAL A 389 -18.40 14.44 -9.87
N ASN A 390 -17.27 14.93 -9.35
CA ASN A 390 -16.77 14.60 -8.03
C ASN A 390 -17.78 14.99 -6.93
N LYS A 391 -18.36 16.20 -6.99
CA LYS A 391 -19.42 16.62 -6.07
C LYS A 391 -20.67 15.70 -6.13
N ARG A 392 -21.06 15.26 -7.34
CA ARG A 392 -22.17 14.29 -7.50
C ARG A 392 -21.85 12.94 -6.85
N LEU A 393 -20.65 12.41 -7.10
CA LEU A 393 -20.18 11.16 -6.51
C LEU A 393 -20.01 11.25 -4.99
N SER A 394 -19.63 12.41 -4.45
CA SER A 394 -19.61 12.66 -3.00
C SER A 394 -21.01 12.57 -2.39
N MET A 395 -22.01 13.21 -3.02
CA MET A 395 -23.41 13.13 -2.58
C MET A 395 -23.97 11.70 -2.69
N GLU A 396 -23.66 10.99 -3.76
CA GLU A 396 -24.07 9.58 -3.95
C GLU A 396 -23.40 8.66 -2.91
N ASN A 397 -22.12 8.87 -2.61
CA ASN A 397 -21.39 8.14 -1.57
C ASN A 397 -21.93 8.44 -0.16
N GLU A 398 -22.26 9.71 0.14
CA GLU A 398 -22.96 10.10 1.38
C GLU A 398 -24.34 9.42 1.49
N GLU A 399 -25.11 9.34 0.40
CA GLU A 399 -26.41 8.66 0.36
C GLU A 399 -26.26 7.13 0.58
N LEU A 400 -25.25 6.51 -0.04
CA LEU A 400 -24.95 5.08 0.12
C LEU A 400 -24.44 4.75 1.54
N LEU A 401 -23.59 5.60 2.11
CA LEU A 401 -23.15 5.50 3.51
C LEU A 401 -24.33 5.67 4.47
N TRP A 402 -25.24 6.61 4.19
CA TRP A 402 -26.45 6.81 4.98
C TRP A 402 -27.38 5.58 4.92
N LYS A 403 -27.61 5.02 3.72
CA LYS A 403 -28.38 3.76 3.54
C LYS A 403 -27.77 2.59 4.30
N LEU A 404 -26.44 2.44 4.23
CA LEU A 404 -25.72 1.36 4.92
C LEU A 404 -25.76 1.54 6.45
N HIS A 405 -25.69 2.77 6.96
CA HIS A 405 -25.72 3.04 8.40
C HIS A 405 -27.13 2.93 9.00
N ASN A 406 -28.18 3.24 8.22
CA ASN A 406 -29.58 3.18 8.70
C ASN A 406 -30.26 1.81 8.44
N GLY A 407 -29.58 0.85 7.80
CA GLY A 407 -29.92 -0.56 7.87
C GLY A 407 -31.23 -0.97 7.16
N ASP A 408 -31.42 -0.56 5.90
CA ASP A 408 -32.63 -0.88 5.14
C ASP A 408 -32.72 -2.37 4.75
N LEU A 409 -33.39 -3.16 5.61
CA LEU A 409 -33.60 -4.60 5.45
C LEU A 409 -34.85 -4.97 4.61
N CYS A 410 -35.45 -4.01 3.88
CA CYS A 410 -36.79 -4.18 3.30
C CYS A 410 -36.92 -3.95 1.78
N SER A 411 -36.23 -4.73 0.93
CA SER A 411 -36.56 -4.77 -0.52
C SER A 411 -36.22 -6.05 -1.30
N LEU A 412 -36.29 -7.25 -0.70
CA LEU A 412 -36.18 -8.51 -1.47
C LEU A 412 -37.53 -8.96 -2.07
N THR A 413 -38.03 -8.28 -3.12
CA THR A 413 -39.01 -8.90 -4.05
C THR A 413 -39.10 -8.23 -5.43
N ARG A 414 -39.03 -9.09 -6.46
CA ARG A 414 -39.78 -9.01 -7.74
C ARG A 414 -39.31 -8.10 -8.89
N SER A 415 -38.68 -8.78 -9.86
CA SER A 415 -38.72 -8.56 -11.32
C SER A 415 -37.82 -7.48 -11.95
N PRO A 416 -37.15 -7.81 -13.09
CA PRO A 416 -36.35 -6.84 -13.85
C PRO A 416 -37.19 -6.08 -14.88
N THR A 417 -36.99 -4.77 -14.97
CA THR A 417 -37.47 -3.94 -16.08
C THR A 417 -36.26 -3.30 -16.76
N SER A 418 -35.93 -3.75 -17.96
CA SER A 418 -34.78 -3.23 -18.72
C SER A 418 -35.09 -1.87 -19.35
N SER A 419 -34.88 -0.79 -18.60
CA SER A 419 -34.93 0.57 -19.12
C SER A 419 -33.70 0.85 -20.00
N ALA A 420 -33.78 0.49 -21.28
CA ALA A 420 -32.76 0.81 -22.27
C ALA A 420 -32.66 2.33 -22.46
N ILE A 421 -31.56 2.93 -22.00
CA ILE A 421 -31.25 4.35 -22.28
C ILE A 421 -30.81 4.44 -23.74
N PRO A 422 -31.47 5.24 -24.60
CA PRO A 422 -31.01 5.46 -25.96
C PRO A 422 -29.73 6.29 -25.95
N PHE A 423 -28.59 5.69 -26.31
CA PHE A 423 -27.38 6.43 -26.62
C PHE A 423 -27.60 7.27 -27.90
N GLN A 424 -28.00 8.53 -27.74
CA GLN A 424 -27.86 9.52 -28.81
C GLN A 424 -26.42 10.00 -28.86
N SER A 425 -25.62 9.41 -29.74
CA SER A 425 -24.28 9.91 -30.06
C SER A 425 -24.37 11.19 -30.91
N PRO A 426 -23.80 12.34 -30.47
CA PRO A 426 -23.63 13.50 -31.33
C PRO A 426 -22.54 13.20 -32.38
N ARG A 427 -22.96 12.76 -33.57
CA ARG A 427 -22.07 12.44 -34.70
C ARG A 427 -21.55 13.73 -35.36
N ASN A 428 -20.68 14.48 -34.68
CA ASN A 428 -19.95 15.60 -35.26
C ASN A 428 -18.63 15.13 -35.89
N SER A 429 -18.69 14.84 -37.18
CA SER A 429 -17.51 14.65 -38.04
C SER A 429 -17.12 15.98 -38.71
N GLY A 430 -15.89 16.43 -38.48
CA GLY A 430 -15.29 17.59 -39.15
C GLY A 430 -14.50 18.50 -38.19
N SER A 431 -13.27 18.93 -38.48
CA SER A 431 -12.41 18.58 -39.62
C SER A 431 -10.93 18.73 -39.23
N PHE A 432 -10.08 17.76 -39.58
CA PHE A 432 -8.62 17.91 -39.48
C PHE A 432 -8.10 18.71 -40.68
N SER A 433 -7.96 20.02 -40.51
CA SER A 433 -7.30 20.91 -41.49
C SER A 433 -5.79 20.96 -41.26
N SER A 434 -5.06 19.95 -41.72
CA SER A 434 -3.60 20.03 -41.86
C SER A 434 -3.22 20.97 -43.01
N PRO A 435 -2.26 21.90 -42.84
CA PRO A 435 -1.97 22.91 -43.87
C PRO A 435 -0.94 22.41 -44.90
N SER A 436 -1.24 22.52 -46.20
CA SER A 436 -0.20 22.38 -47.25
C SER A 436 -0.50 23.14 -48.55
N ILE A 437 0.40 24.10 -48.85
CA ILE A 437 0.99 24.40 -50.17
C ILE A 437 0.07 24.84 -51.33
N SER A 438 0.22 26.11 -51.75
CA SER A 438 0.27 26.59 -53.15
C SER A 438 0.62 28.09 -53.19
N PRO A 439 1.21 28.64 -54.27
CA PRO A 439 2.36 28.08 -54.98
C PRO A 439 3.42 29.16 -55.37
N ARG A 440 4.71 28.87 -55.21
CA ARG A 440 5.77 29.42 -56.08
C ARG A 440 7.06 28.60 -56.01
#